data_AF-A0A497DY54-F1
#
_entry.id   AF-A0A497DY54-F1
#
_cell.length_a   1.000
_cell.length_b   1.000
_cell.length_c   1.000
_cell.angle_alpha   90.00
_cell.angle_beta   90.00
_cell.angle_gamma   90.00
#
_symmetry.space_group_name_H-M   'P 1'
#
loop_
_entity.id
_entity.type
_entity.pdbx_description
1 polymer ?
#
loop_
_entity_poly.entity_id
_entity_poly.type
_entity_poly.pdbx_seq_one_letter_code
_entity_poly.pdbx_strand_id
1 'polypeptide(L)'
;MKSLIRFLSSIKLAIFLIIIITLTSILGTLIPQNRPPQEYLKHYGQLASLLQKFQLTHLYSSWWFLTLLIFFSLNLIVCTLTRLKPKLRRIFSPQIAQEKKRILALQIHETLEKSISLEEIPEIIKKIFKKYHFRLKIQSTNNQIYLLGQKRIWGLFGADLVHLGLLIIVVGGIISGFTSFRTHLNIRQQEVIPVPQANFTFR
;
A
#
# COMPACT_ATOMS: atom_id res chain seq x y z
N MET A 1 4.40 21.52 -10.38
CA MET A 1 4.10 20.63 -9.23
C MET A 1 2.82 19.81 -9.39
N LYS A 2 1.64 20.40 -9.71
CA LYS A 2 0.37 19.64 -9.84
C LYS A 2 0.37 18.53 -10.93
N SER A 3 1.22 18.65 -11.94
CA SER A 3 1.36 17.62 -12.99
C SER A 3 2.08 16.36 -12.47
N LEU A 4 3.20 16.53 -11.77
CA LEU A 4 3.99 15.43 -11.21
C LEU A 4 3.18 14.61 -10.19
N ILE A 5 2.42 15.27 -9.31
CA ILE A 5 1.55 14.59 -8.35
C ILE A 5 0.45 13.80 -9.07
N ARG A 6 -0.12 14.33 -10.16
CA ARG A 6 -1.12 13.59 -10.95
C ARG A 6 -0.53 12.38 -11.65
N PHE A 7 0.69 12.50 -12.18
CA PHE A 7 1.42 11.38 -12.78
C PHE A 7 1.73 10.29 -11.75
N LEU A 8 2.34 10.67 -10.61
CA LEU A 8 2.67 9.75 -9.52
C LEU A 8 1.43 9.19 -8.82
N SER A 9 0.26 9.84 -8.91
CA SER A 9 -1.00 9.31 -8.36
C SER A 9 -1.77 8.44 -9.37
N SER A 10 -1.21 8.13 -10.54
CA SER A 10 -1.88 7.36 -11.59
C SER A 10 -1.94 5.87 -11.25
N ILE A 11 -3.14 5.29 -11.31
CA ILE A 11 -3.33 3.83 -11.21
C ILE A 11 -2.67 3.12 -12.40
N LYS A 12 -2.71 3.72 -13.60
CA LYS A 12 -2.09 3.12 -14.80
C LYS A 12 -0.59 2.94 -14.62
N LEU A 13 0.06 3.94 -14.00
CA LEU A 13 1.48 3.85 -13.66
C LEU A 13 1.75 2.75 -12.62
N ALA A 14 0.90 2.63 -11.60
CA ALA A 14 1.01 1.58 -10.59
C ALA A 14 0.95 0.18 -11.22
N ILE A 15 -0.05 -0.07 -12.07
CA ILE A 15 -0.23 -1.36 -12.76
C ILE A 15 0.98 -1.67 -13.65
N PHE A 16 1.44 -0.69 -14.41
CA PHE A 16 2.62 -0.84 -15.26
C PHE A 16 3.87 -1.21 -14.45
N LEU A 17 4.13 -0.51 -13.35
CA LEU A 17 5.28 -0.79 -12.47
C LEU A 17 5.18 -2.19 -11.85
N ILE A 18 3.99 -2.59 -11.37
CA ILE A 18 3.75 -3.92 -10.82
C ILE A 18 4.06 -5.00 -11.86
N ILE A 19 3.59 -4.84 -13.10
CA ILE A 19 3.83 -5.81 -14.17
C ILE A 19 5.32 -5.97 -14.43
N ILE A 20 6.06 -4.88 -14.60
CA ILE A 20 7.51 -4.93 -14.84
C ILE A 20 8.23 -5.58 -13.66
N ILE A 21 7.97 -5.11 -12.43
CA ILE A 21 8.59 -5.68 -11.23
C ILE A 21 8.31 -7.17 -11.12
N THR A 22 7.07 -7.59 -11.41
CA THR A 22 6.66 -9.00 -11.35
C THR A 22 7.40 -9.84 -12.38
N LEU A 23 7.39 -9.44 -13.66
CA LEU A 23 8.08 -10.17 -14.73
C LEU A 23 9.58 -10.28 -14.45
N THR A 24 10.20 -9.18 -14.04
CA THR A 24 11.61 -9.15 -13.65
C THR A 24 11.89 -10.03 -12.45
N SER A 25 11.02 -10.02 -11.43
CA SER A 25 11.18 -10.86 -10.23
C SER A 25 11.04 -12.35 -10.54
N ILE A 26 10.14 -12.73 -11.45
CA ILE A 26 10.03 -14.11 -11.95
C ILE A 26 11.35 -14.53 -12.59
N LEU A 27 11.90 -13.72 -13.49
CA LEU A 27 13.20 -13.99 -14.12
C LEU A 27 14.33 -14.11 -13.09
N GLY A 28 14.39 -13.21 -12.11
CA GLY A 28 15.39 -13.27 -11.04
C GLY A 28 15.25 -14.46 -10.10
N THR A 29 14.04 -15.01 -9.96
CA THR A 29 13.80 -16.22 -9.15
C THR A 29 14.31 -17.47 -9.87
N LEU A 30 14.25 -17.50 -11.20
CA LEU A 30 14.73 -18.62 -12.01
C LEU A 30 16.27 -18.67 -12.11
N ILE A 31 16.94 -17.53 -11.97
CA ILE A 31 18.40 -17.42 -12.06
C ILE A 31 18.98 -17.44 -10.63
N PRO A 32 19.89 -18.36 -10.28
CA PRO A 32 20.57 -18.35 -8.98
C PRO A 32 21.21 -16.98 -8.72
N GLN A 33 21.04 -16.43 -7.52
CA GLN A 33 21.52 -15.07 -7.20
C GLN A 33 22.83 -15.11 -6.39
N ASN A 34 23.73 -14.14 -6.64
CA ASN A 34 24.98 -13.92 -5.92
C ASN A 34 25.91 -15.15 -5.83
N ARG A 35 25.96 -15.95 -6.90
CA ARG A 35 26.90 -17.08 -7.03
C ARG A 35 28.26 -16.63 -7.58
N PRO A 36 29.32 -17.42 -7.38
CA PRO A 36 30.61 -17.15 -8.01
C PRO A 36 30.49 -17.08 -9.55
N PRO A 37 31.19 -16.17 -10.24
CA PRO A 37 31.15 -16.05 -11.70
C PRO A 37 31.45 -17.36 -12.45
N GLN A 38 32.30 -18.21 -11.87
CA GLN A 38 32.68 -19.52 -12.40
C GLN A 38 31.48 -20.48 -12.48
N GLU A 39 30.59 -20.44 -11.49
CA GLU A 39 29.37 -21.25 -11.44
C GLU A 39 28.42 -20.83 -12.57
N TYR A 40 28.26 -19.52 -12.79
CA TYR A 40 27.45 -19.03 -13.92
C TYR A 40 28.03 -19.44 -15.28
N LEU A 41 29.35 -19.34 -15.46
CA LEU A 41 30.00 -19.79 -16.70
C LEU A 41 29.80 -21.29 -16.93
N LYS A 42 29.87 -22.11 -15.87
CA LYS A 42 29.65 -23.55 -15.95
C LYS A 42 28.20 -23.91 -16.33
N HIS A 43 27.22 -23.20 -15.78
CA HIS A 43 25.79 -23.50 -16.01
C HIS A 43 25.22 -22.85 -17.28
N TYR A 44 25.68 -21.65 -17.64
CA TYR A 44 25.08 -20.84 -18.71
C TYR A 44 26.02 -20.55 -19.89
N GLY A 45 27.31 -20.94 -19.81
CA GLY A 45 28.27 -20.71 -20.88
C GLY A 45 28.39 -19.24 -21.26
N GLN A 46 28.28 -18.93 -22.56
CA GLN A 46 28.37 -17.57 -23.09
C GLN A 46 27.28 -16.63 -22.54
N LEU A 47 26.10 -17.16 -22.18
CA LEU A 47 25.00 -16.36 -21.63
C LEU A 47 25.34 -15.77 -20.25
N ALA A 48 26.28 -16.37 -19.51
CA ALA A 48 26.71 -15.86 -18.21
C ALA A 48 27.19 -14.40 -18.27
N SER A 49 27.90 -14.04 -19.35
CA SER A 49 28.38 -12.67 -19.57
C SER A 49 27.22 -11.68 -19.75
N LEU A 50 26.17 -12.09 -20.48
CA LEU A 50 24.97 -11.30 -20.70
C LEU A 50 24.18 -11.10 -19.40
N LEU A 51 24.01 -12.18 -18.63
CA LEU A 51 23.33 -12.14 -17.33
C LEU A 51 24.03 -11.20 -16.35
N GLN A 52 25.36 -11.22 -16.31
CA GLN A 52 26.15 -10.28 -15.48
C GLN A 52 26.04 -8.85 -15.98
N LYS A 53 26.09 -8.62 -17.31
CA LYS A 53 25.96 -7.28 -17.91
C LYS A 53 24.63 -6.63 -17.59
N PHE A 54 23.53 -7.39 -17.60
CA PHE A 54 22.20 -6.90 -17.20
C PHE A 54 21.95 -6.97 -15.69
N GLN A 55 22.95 -7.34 -14.89
CA GLN A 55 22.85 -7.48 -13.43
C GLN A 55 21.80 -8.50 -12.97
N LEU A 56 21.45 -9.47 -13.82
CA LEU A 56 20.46 -10.51 -13.52
C LEU A 56 20.97 -11.55 -12.52
N THR A 57 22.29 -11.66 -12.34
CA THR A 57 22.92 -12.52 -11.33
C THR A 57 22.84 -11.93 -9.91
N HIS A 58 22.54 -10.63 -9.78
CA HIS A 58 22.38 -9.90 -8.53
C HIS A 58 21.23 -8.90 -8.67
N LEU A 59 20.09 -9.39 -9.17
CA LEU A 59 18.96 -8.59 -9.60
C LEU A 59 18.42 -7.71 -8.47
N TYR A 60 18.25 -8.29 -7.28
CA TYR A 60 17.60 -7.62 -6.14
C TYR A 60 18.43 -6.49 -5.52
N SER A 61 19.73 -6.41 -5.83
CA SER A 61 20.60 -5.28 -5.48
C SER A 61 20.99 -4.42 -6.70
N SER A 62 20.50 -4.77 -7.90
CA SER A 62 20.76 -3.99 -9.12
C SER A 62 20.14 -2.60 -9.03
N TRP A 63 20.88 -1.59 -9.49
CA TRP A 63 20.47 -0.18 -9.36
C TRP A 63 19.14 0.09 -10.07
N TRP A 64 18.92 -0.56 -11.22
CA TRP A 64 17.72 -0.37 -12.03
C TRP A 64 16.49 -1.03 -11.39
N PHE A 65 16.63 -2.22 -10.78
CA PHE A 65 15.55 -2.86 -10.06
C PHE A 65 15.19 -2.08 -8.78
N LEU A 66 16.19 -1.61 -8.04
CA LEU A 66 15.97 -0.74 -6.89
C LEU A 66 15.28 0.57 -7.28
N THR A 67 15.64 1.14 -8.44
CA THR A 67 14.95 2.32 -8.99
C THR A 67 13.47 2.04 -9.28
N LEU A 68 13.13 0.87 -9.83
CA LEU A 68 11.74 0.46 -10.04
C LEU A 68 10.98 0.35 -8.71
N LEU A 69 11.59 -0.26 -7.68
CA LEU A 69 10.99 -0.36 -6.34
C LEU A 69 10.78 1.01 -5.69
N ILE A 70 11.73 1.93 -5.84
CA ILE A 70 11.62 3.31 -5.35
C ILE A 70 10.48 4.03 -6.07
N PHE A 71 10.41 3.95 -7.40
CA PHE A 71 9.32 4.57 -8.18
C PHE A 71 7.95 4.00 -7.80
N PHE A 72 7.86 2.68 -7.61
CA PHE A 72 6.64 2.03 -7.17
C PHE A 72 6.23 2.49 -5.76
N SER A 73 7.19 2.58 -4.84
CA SER A 73 6.97 3.07 -3.48
C SER A 73 6.46 4.52 -3.47
N LEU A 74 7.08 5.41 -4.27
CA LEU A 74 6.65 6.79 -4.41
C LEU A 74 5.24 6.90 -4.99
N ASN A 75 4.92 6.11 -6.02
CA ASN A 75 3.58 6.07 -6.60
C ASN A 75 2.53 5.64 -5.55
N LEU A 76 2.82 4.60 -4.79
CA LEU A 76 1.93 4.07 -3.76
C LEU A 76 1.73 5.06 -2.59
N ILE A 77 2.80 5.73 -2.15
CA ILE A 77 2.72 6.79 -1.13
C ILE A 77 1.83 7.93 -1.62
N VAL A 78 2.09 8.46 -2.81
CA VAL A 78 1.34 9.59 -3.35
C VAL A 78 -0.13 9.22 -3.56
N CYS A 79 -0.41 8.04 -4.13
CA CYS A 79 -1.77 7.54 -4.34
C CYS A 79 -2.54 7.37 -3.02
N THR A 80 -1.87 6.89 -1.98
CA THR A 80 -2.47 6.70 -0.65
C THR A 80 -2.77 8.05 -0.01
N LEU A 81 -1.82 8.99 0.00
CA LEU A 81 -2.00 10.33 0.59
C LEU A 81 -3.09 11.14 -0.11
N THR A 82 -3.15 11.09 -1.45
CA THR A 82 -4.18 11.83 -2.22
C THR A 82 -5.58 11.30 -1.96
N ARG A 83 -5.73 9.98 -1.72
CA ARG A 83 -7.02 9.33 -1.43
C ARG A 83 -7.41 9.42 0.04
N LEU A 84 -6.44 9.43 0.95
CA LEU A 84 -6.69 9.46 2.39
C LEU A 84 -7.32 10.78 2.83
N LYS A 85 -6.85 11.93 2.32
CA LYS A 85 -7.37 13.26 2.69
C LYS A 85 -8.90 13.42 2.48
N PRO A 86 -9.46 13.17 1.28
CA PRO A 86 -10.91 13.26 1.08
C PRO A 86 -11.68 12.19 1.86
N LYS A 87 -11.10 11.01 2.08
CA LYS A 87 -11.70 9.93 2.89
C LYS A 87 -11.86 10.39 4.35
N LEU A 88 -10.80 10.91 4.96
CA LEU A 88 -10.82 11.47 6.30
C LEU A 88 -11.84 12.60 6.42
N ARG A 89 -11.90 13.52 5.43
CA ARG A 89 -12.88 14.61 5.43
C ARG A 89 -14.32 14.09 5.44
N ARG A 90 -14.65 13.06 4.63
CA ARG A 90 -15.99 12.45 4.60
C ARG A 90 -16.38 11.77 5.91
N ILE A 91 -15.42 11.22 6.64
CA ILE A 91 -15.64 10.52 7.90
C ILE A 91 -15.78 11.50 9.07
N PHE A 92 -14.83 12.42 9.22
CA PHE A 92 -14.77 13.31 10.38
C PHE A 92 -15.65 14.55 10.22
N SER A 93 -15.79 15.06 8.99
CA SER A 93 -16.61 16.23 8.64
C SER A 93 -17.62 15.91 7.52
N PRO A 94 -18.55 14.95 7.74
CA PRO A 94 -19.56 14.62 6.74
C PRO A 94 -20.49 15.81 6.50
N GLN A 95 -20.90 16.01 5.24
CA GLN A 95 -22.04 16.86 4.93
C GLN A 95 -23.32 16.14 5.36
N ILE A 96 -23.97 16.66 6.42
CA ILE A 96 -25.19 16.09 6.98
C ILE A 96 -26.40 16.63 6.22
N ALA A 97 -26.45 17.95 5.99
CA ALA A 97 -27.40 18.55 5.07
C ALA A 97 -27.13 18.09 3.63
N GLN A 98 -28.08 17.35 3.05
CA GLN A 98 -28.05 16.91 1.66
C GLN A 98 -29.36 17.23 0.97
N GLU A 99 -29.29 17.62 -0.30
CA GLU A 99 -30.47 17.82 -1.13
C GLU A 99 -31.29 16.53 -1.23
N LYS A 100 -32.62 16.65 -1.17
CA LYS A 100 -33.55 15.53 -1.33
C LYS A 100 -33.23 14.67 -2.57
N LYS A 101 -32.86 15.31 -3.69
CA LYS A 101 -32.48 14.64 -4.94
C LYS A 101 -31.31 13.66 -4.77
N ARG A 102 -30.32 13.98 -3.91
CA ARG A 102 -29.18 13.09 -3.63
C ARG A 102 -29.58 11.86 -2.83
N ILE A 103 -30.52 12.02 -1.89
CA ILE A 103 -31.03 10.91 -1.07
C ILE A 103 -31.86 9.96 -1.95
N LEU A 104 -32.72 10.51 -2.82
CA LEU A 104 -33.53 9.72 -3.76
C LEU A 104 -32.69 8.99 -4.82
N ALA A 105 -31.46 9.45 -5.08
CA ALA A 105 -30.52 8.77 -5.98
C ALA A 105 -29.80 7.58 -5.31
N LEU A 106 -29.97 7.36 -4.01
CA LEU A 106 -29.41 6.20 -3.32
C LEU A 106 -30.17 4.93 -3.72
N GLN A 107 -29.43 3.82 -3.88
CA GLN A 107 -30.01 2.52 -4.22
C GLN A 107 -31.06 2.05 -3.20
N ILE A 108 -30.86 2.40 -1.93
CA ILE A 108 -31.78 2.10 -0.84
C ILE A 108 -32.23 3.43 -0.28
N HIS A 109 -33.50 3.75 -0.50
CA HIS A 109 -34.16 4.90 0.08
C HIS A 109 -35.62 4.54 0.35
N GLU A 110 -36.20 5.16 1.38
CA GLU A 110 -37.59 4.95 1.77
C GLU A 110 -38.15 6.29 2.26
N THR A 111 -39.41 6.57 1.92
CA THR A 111 -40.13 7.76 2.40
C THR A 111 -41.24 7.29 3.32
N LEU A 112 -41.26 7.81 4.55
CA LEU A 112 -42.26 7.47 5.55
C LEU A 112 -43.05 8.74 5.91
N GLU A 113 -44.36 8.68 5.71
CA GLU A 113 -45.27 9.74 6.15
C GLU A 113 -45.88 9.33 7.49
N LYS A 114 -45.59 10.11 8.54
CA LYS A 114 -46.14 9.91 9.88
C LYS A 114 -46.52 11.26 10.48
N SER A 115 -47.65 11.30 11.17
CA SER A 115 -48.14 12.46 11.93
C SER A 115 -47.42 12.58 13.29
N ILE A 116 -46.09 12.75 13.26
CA ILE A 116 -45.25 12.97 14.45
C ILE A 116 -44.73 14.41 14.41
N SER A 117 -44.70 15.09 15.56
CA SER A 117 -44.09 16.41 15.68
C SER A 117 -42.62 16.37 15.25
N LEU A 118 -42.18 17.35 14.45
CA LEU A 118 -40.77 17.47 14.00
C LEU A 118 -39.78 17.53 15.18
N GLU A 119 -40.24 17.98 16.35
CA GLU A 119 -39.43 18.12 17.57
C GLU A 119 -39.15 16.78 18.27
N GLU A 120 -40.04 15.79 18.12
CA GLU A 120 -39.92 14.49 18.80
C GLU A 120 -39.12 13.45 17.99
N ILE A 121 -39.10 13.60 16.66
CA ILE A 121 -38.43 12.68 15.73
C ILE A 121 -36.94 12.46 16.07
N PRO A 122 -36.13 13.51 16.37
CA PRO A 122 -34.71 13.33 16.65
C PRO A 122 -34.45 12.40 17.84
N GLU A 123 -35.24 12.51 18.91
CA GLU A 123 -35.07 11.71 20.12
C GLU A 123 -35.50 10.25 19.92
N ILE A 124 -36.57 10.00 19.14
CA ILE A 124 -36.98 8.64 18.75
C ILE A 124 -35.88 7.97 17.93
N ILE A 125 -35.38 8.64 16.88
CA ILE A 125 -34.33 8.11 16.01
C ILE A 125 -33.04 7.88 16.81
N LYS A 126 -32.72 8.78 17.74
CA LYS A 126 -31.58 8.64 18.64
C LYS A 126 -31.63 7.39 19.50
N LYS A 127 -32.79 7.05 20.08
CA LYS A 127 -32.98 5.80 20.83
C LYS A 127 -32.76 4.57 19.95
N ILE A 128 -33.35 4.54 18.75
CA ILE A 128 -33.23 3.42 17.81
C ILE A 128 -31.78 3.23 17.38
N PHE A 129 -31.11 4.28 16.90
CA PHE A 129 -29.74 4.18 16.39
C PHE A 129 -28.73 3.87 17.49
N LYS A 130 -28.95 4.35 18.73
CA LYS A 130 -28.14 3.98 19.90
C LYS A 130 -28.27 2.49 20.21
N LYS A 131 -29.47 1.90 20.13
CA LYS A 131 -29.69 0.46 20.31
C LYS A 131 -28.86 -0.38 19.32
N TYR A 132 -28.69 0.10 18.09
CA TYR A 132 -27.88 -0.57 17.07
C TYR A 132 -26.41 -0.11 17.01
N HIS A 133 -25.94 0.67 18.00
CA HIS A 133 -24.56 1.19 18.10
C HIS A 133 -24.11 2.08 16.93
N PHE A 134 -25.01 2.90 16.39
CA PHE A 134 -24.64 3.93 15.42
C PHE A 134 -24.20 5.21 16.13
N ARG A 135 -23.20 5.89 15.55
CA ARG A 135 -22.84 7.27 15.91
C ARG A 135 -23.73 8.21 15.13
N LEU A 136 -24.49 9.03 15.84
CA LEU A 136 -25.41 9.99 15.24
C LEU A 136 -24.82 11.39 15.19
N LYS A 137 -25.08 12.08 14.08
CA LYS A 137 -24.90 13.52 13.94
C LYS A 137 -26.23 14.13 13.47
N ILE A 138 -26.64 15.21 14.12
CA ILE A 138 -27.91 15.89 13.89
C ILE A 138 -27.60 17.32 13.44
N GLN A 139 -28.28 17.79 12.40
CA GLN A 139 -28.20 19.17 11.94
C GLN A 139 -29.59 19.67 11.57
N SER A 140 -29.98 20.83 12.10
CA SER A 140 -31.26 21.47 11.79
C SER A 140 -31.01 22.74 10.96
N THR A 141 -31.65 22.83 9.79
CA THR A 141 -31.53 23.98 8.87
C THR A 141 -32.88 24.22 8.20
N ASN A 142 -33.35 25.48 8.14
CA ASN A 142 -34.55 25.91 7.39
C ASN A 142 -35.75 24.96 7.51
N ASN A 143 -36.23 24.72 8.73
CA ASN A 143 -37.39 23.84 9.00
C ASN A 143 -37.22 22.36 8.61
N GLN A 144 -35.99 21.92 8.33
CA GLN A 144 -35.65 20.53 8.06
C GLN A 144 -34.62 20.02 9.06
N ILE A 145 -34.77 18.76 9.47
CA ILE A 145 -33.83 18.08 10.35
C ILE A 145 -33.14 16.98 9.57
N TYR A 146 -31.81 17.04 9.53
CA TYR A 146 -30.96 16.06 8.90
C TYR A 146 -30.30 15.19 9.96
N LEU A 147 -30.38 13.87 9.77
CA LEU A 147 -29.85 12.87 10.68
C LEU A 147 -28.89 11.97 9.91
N LEU A 148 -27.66 11.83 10.41
CA LEU A 148 -26.65 10.94 9.83
C LEU A 148 -26.21 9.92 10.88
N GLY A 149 -26.49 8.64 10.62
CA GLY A 149 -25.99 7.54 11.43
C GLY A 149 -24.81 6.84 10.75
N GLN A 150 -23.67 6.73 11.45
CA GLN A 150 -22.47 6.06 10.96
C GLN A 150 -22.07 4.92 11.90
N LYS A 151 -21.68 3.77 11.33
CA LYS A 151 -21.17 2.60 12.06
C LYS A 151 -20.00 1.98 11.29
N ARG A 152 -19.07 1.31 11.99
CA ARG A 152 -17.94 0.55 11.40
C ARG A 152 -17.06 1.34 10.44
N ILE A 153 -16.62 2.53 10.85
CA ILE A 153 -15.77 3.43 10.06
C ILE A 153 -14.41 2.79 9.71
N TRP A 154 -13.87 1.90 10.56
CA TRP A 154 -12.56 1.26 10.38
C TRP A 154 -12.45 0.44 9.08
N GLY A 155 -13.53 -0.15 8.60
CA GLY A 155 -13.53 -0.91 7.34
C GLY A 155 -13.14 -0.06 6.12
N LEU A 156 -13.31 1.27 6.20
CA LEU A 156 -12.94 2.20 5.14
C LEU A 156 -11.42 2.35 4.97
N PHE A 157 -10.63 2.00 6.00
CA PHE A 157 -9.16 2.10 5.99
C PHE A 157 -8.45 0.81 5.58
N GLY A 158 -9.19 -0.25 5.24
CA GLY A 158 -8.60 -1.56 4.91
C GLY A 158 -7.57 -1.48 3.77
N ALA A 159 -7.90 -0.77 2.68
CA ALA A 159 -6.96 -0.58 1.56
C ALA A 159 -5.70 0.21 1.97
N ASP A 160 -5.85 1.20 2.86
CA ASP A 160 -4.72 2.02 3.31
C ASP A 160 -3.76 1.19 4.19
N LEU A 161 -4.29 0.26 5.00
CA LEU A 161 -3.49 -0.67 5.80
C LEU A 161 -2.72 -1.66 4.93
N VAL A 162 -3.35 -2.19 3.88
CA VAL A 162 -2.67 -3.08 2.90
C VAL A 162 -1.53 -2.35 2.20
N HIS A 163 -1.77 -1.11 1.78
CA HIS A 163 -0.74 -0.27 1.17
C HIS A 163 0.42 0.00 2.13
N LEU A 164 0.13 0.29 3.41
CA LEU A 164 1.16 0.48 4.42
C LEU A 164 2.01 -0.79 4.61
N GLY A 165 1.37 -1.96 4.72
CA GLY A 165 2.08 -3.24 4.83
C GLY A 165 2.98 -3.51 3.61
N LEU A 166 2.46 -3.29 2.40
CA LEU A 166 3.24 -3.44 1.17
C LEU A 166 4.43 -2.48 1.13
N LEU A 167 4.22 -1.23 1.54
CA LEU A 167 5.29 -0.23 1.58
C LEU A 167 6.40 -0.63 2.56
N ILE A 168 6.06 -1.14 3.73
CA ILE A 168 7.03 -1.63 4.73
C ILE A 168 7.90 -2.73 4.13
N ILE A 169 7.28 -3.72 3.46
CA ILE A 169 8.01 -4.83 2.83
C ILE A 169 8.95 -4.31 1.73
N VAL A 170 8.46 -3.45 0.84
CA VAL A 170 9.26 -2.93 -0.28
C VAL A 170 10.41 -2.06 0.21
N VAL A 171 10.17 -1.16 1.17
CA VAL A 171 11.22 -0.31 1.77
C VAL A 171 12.26 -1.18 2.49
N GLY A 172 11.84 -2.19 3.24
CA GLY A 172 12.76 -3.16 3.85
C GLY A 172 13.62 -3.88 2.80
N GLY A 173 13.03 -4.26 1.67
CA GLY A 173 13.75 -4.82 0.52
C GLY A 173 14.76 -3.86 -0.09
N ILE A 174 14.40 -2.58 -0.25
CA ILE A 174 15.31 -1.54 -0.76
C ILE A 174 16.50 -1.35 0.19
N ILE A 175 16.24 -1.20 1.49
CA ILE A 175 17.29 -1.05 2.51
C ILE A 175 18.21 -2.26 2.49
N SER A 176 17.65 -3.47 2.46
CA SER A 176 18.41 -4.71 2.35
C SER A 176 19.25 -4.76 1.06
N GLY A 177 18.71 -4.32 -0.08
CA GLY A 177 19.44 -4.26 -1.34
C GLY A 177 20.68 -3.36 -1.29
N PHE A 178 20.62 -2.24 -0.55
CA PHE A 178 21.75 -1.31 -0.39
C PHE A 178 22.73 -1.70 0.72
N THR A 179 22.25 -2.32 1.81
CA THR A 179 23.05 -2.54 3.03
C THR A 179 23.48 -3.99 3.23
N SER A 180 22.86 -4.94 2.53
CA SER A 180 23.17 -6.35 2.74
C SER A 180 24.57 -6.69 2.25
N PHE A 181 25.27 -7.46 3.08
CA PHE A 181 26.57 -8.03 2.77
C PHE A 181 26.44 -9.54 2.66
N ARG A 182 27.00 -10.11 1.60
CA ARG A 182 27.08 -11.55 1.39
C ARG A 182 28.51 -11.90 1.01
N THR A 183 29.13 -12.78 1.78
CA THR A 183 30.46 -13.30 1.50
C THR A 183 30.43 -14.81 1.50
N HIS A 184 31.31 -15.41 0.72
CA HIS A 184 31.55 -16.84 0.69
C HIS A 184 32.95 -17.07 1.26
N LEU A 185 33.04 -17.87 2.31
CA LEU A 185 34.30 -18.24 2.95
C LEU A 185 34.58 -19.71 2.65
N ASN A 186 35.71 -20.01 2.00
CA ASN A 186 36.20 -21.36 1.83
C ASN A 186 37.11 -21.68 3.02
N ILE A 187 36.60 -22.43 4.00
CA ILE A 187 37.33 -22.78 5.23
C ILE A 187 37.90 -24.19 5.07
N ARG A 188 39.20 -24.38 5.33
CA ARG A 188 39.80 -25.73 5.42
C ARG A 188 39.53 -26.33 6.80
N GLN A 189 39.50 -27.65 6.89
CA GLN A 189 39.29 -28.34 8.16
C GLN A 189 40.37 -27.90 9.19
N GLN A 190 39.94 -27.41 10.36
CA GLN A 190 40.77 -26.84 11.45
C GLN A 190 41.27 -25.39 11.26
N GLU A 191 40.84 -24.68 10.22
CA GLU A 191 41.22 -23.29 9.96
C GLU A 191 40.28 -22.30 10.66
N VAL A 192 40.84 -21.32 11.39
CA VAL A 192 40.06 -20.26 12.05
C VAL A 192 40.11 -18.99 11.21
N ILE A 193 38.97 -18.57 10.65
CA ILE A 193 38.88 -17.38 9.79
C ILE A 193 37.94 -16.35 10.43
N PRO A 194 38.36 -15.07 10.55
CA PRO A 194 37.49 -13.99 10.98
C PRO A 194 36.42 -13.69 9.93
N VAL A 195 35.17 -13.51 10.37
CA VAL A 195 34.08 -13.18 9.45
C VAL A 195 34.12 -11.69 9.12
N PRO A 196 34.22 -11.32 7.84
CA PRO A 196 34.17 -9.90 7.46
C PRO A 196 32.87 -9.26 7.95
N GLN A 197 32.97 -8.09 8.58
CA GLN A 197 31.84 -7.33 9.14
C GLN A 197 31.12 -7.99 10.33
N ALA A 198 31.68 -9.02 10.95
CA ALA A 198 31.17 -9.58 12.19
C ALA A 198 32.28 -9.74 13.24
N ASN A 199 31.94 -9.45 14.51
CA ASN A 199 32.88 -9.53 15.63
C ASN A 199 33.02 -10.96 16.18
N PHE A 200 33.06 -11.96 15.30
CA PHE A 200 33.28 -13.35 15.69
C PHE A 200 34.03 -14.15 14.59
N THR A 201 34.63 -15.26 14.99
CA THR A 201 35.43 -16.15 14.12
C THR A 201 34.73 -17.48 13.92
N PHE A 202 34.83 -18.07 12.73
CA PHE A 202 34.47 -19.48 12.51
C PHE A 202 35.71 -20.36 12.72
N ARG A 203 35.52 -21.53 13.34
CA ARG A 203 36.52 -22.57 13.61
C ARG A 203 36.04 -23.91 13.08
#